data_AF-T0RQQ8-F1
#
_entry.id   AF-T0RQQ8-F1
#
_cell.length_a   1.000
_cell.length_b   1.000
_cell.length_c   1.000
_cell.angle_alpha   90.00
_cell.angle_beta   90.00
_cell.angle_gamma   90.00
#
_symmetry.space_group_name_H-M   'P 1'
#
loop_
_entity.id
_entity.type
_entity.pdbx_description
1 polymer ?
#
loop_
_entity_poly.entity_id
_entity_poly.type
_entity_poly.pdbx_seq_one_letter_code
_entity_poly.pdbx_strand_id
1 'polypeptide(L)'
;MRPYIILIFTALILAFYSGRYLLKFQGPGAASNSDLYEIAKLKLSFQKNVTPYAIVNFTSLYYSKEQMQLLNPSLAINSFNDKVLSSREDCDEKQFVQSPLRNYSKKLIWDQLRCGKRLEIPFWFIKKPPYMHPSGSSYAYLLYRRSMERDKTPSVKWIRDNLGYFHLKELHQIQREQGGLGGIYGILASLDEKSLVDLINREGTILTKDFLLAKIKYPKSFDIMEYRFYLRDDLNNFLEQTPFHISRYHPGKRCLYRDGPICWRYNVSHLFQMINFSTVVSFGGVVFIFTLILWLLFS
;
A
#
# COMPACT_ATOMS: atom_id res chain seq x y z
N MET A 1 34.05 24.95 49.33
CA MET A 1 34.66 24.76 47.98
C MET A 1 34.69 26.11 47.29
N ARG A 2 35.77 26.45 46.59
CA ARG A 2 35.85 27.73 45.89
C ARG A 2 34.82 27.76 44.73
N PRO A 3 34.00 28.81 44.59
CA PRO A 3 32.83 28.83 43.69
C PRO A 3 33.16 28.58 42.21
N TYR A 4 34.38 28.92 41.78
CA TYR A 4 34.85 28.62 40.41
C TYR A 4 34.92 27.12 40.08
N ILE A 5 35.12 26.26 41.07
CA ILE A 5 35.19 24.80 40.85
C ILE A 5 33.82 24.28 40.40
N ILE A 6 32.74 24.75 41.04
CA ILE A 6 31.37 24.37 40.69
C ILE A 6 31.05 24.82 39.26
N LEU A 7 31.41 26.05 38.91
CA LEU A 7 31.16 26.62 37.58
C LEU A 7 31.87 25.84 36.47
N ILE A 8 33.13 25.45 36.68
CA ILE A 8 33.90 24.63 35.72
C ILE A 8 33.24 23.26 35.50
N PHE A 9 32.82 22.58 36.57
CA PHE A 9 32.14 21.30 36.45
C PHE A 9 30.78 21.43 35.75
N THR A 10 30.05 22.52 36.01
CA THR A 10 28.74 22.75 35.36
C THR A 10 28.90 23.02 33.86
N ALA A 11 29.92 23.80 33.46
CA ALA A 11 30.26 24.05 32.06
C ALA A 11 30.70 22.76 31.32
N LEU A 12 31.50 21.91 31.98
CA LEU A 12 31.91 20.61 31.42
C LEU A 12 30.73 19.67 31.19
N ILE A 13 29.78 19.62 32.14
CA ILE A 13 28.58 18.81 32.02
C ILE A 13 27.72 19.31 30.83
N LEU A 14 27.51 20.62 30.72
CA LEU A 14 26.76 21.23 29.61
C LEU A 14 27.42 20.96 28.24
N ALA A 15 28.75 21.09 28.15
CA ALA A 15 29.50 20.77 26.93
C ALA A 15 29.37 19.30 26.53
N PHE A 16 29.42 18.38 27.50
CA PHE A 16 29.27 16.95 27.27
C PHE A 16 27.87 16.58 26.79
N TYR A 17 26.82 17.16 27.40
CA TYR A 17 25.45 16.99 26.93
C TYR A 17 25.28 17.53 25.51
N SER A 18 25.75 18.74 25.22
CA SER A 18 25.70 19.34 23.88
C SER A 18 26.39 18.48 22.82
N GLY A 19 27.61 18.00 23.11
CA GLY A 19 28.36 17.12 22.21
C GLY A 19 27.67 15.77 21.94
N ARG A 20 27.09 15.15 22.98
CA ARG A 20 26.33 13.89 22.84
C ARG A 20 25.11 14.05 21.94
N TYR A 21 24.41 15.18 22.02
CA TYR A 21 23.25 15.46 21.15
C TYR A 21 23.67 15.68 19.69
N LEU A 22 24.79 16.36 19.46
CA LEU A 22 25.30 16.62 18.11
C LEU A 22 25.71 15.32 17.38
N LEU A 23 26.34 14.38 18.11
CA LEU A 23 26.68 13.05 17.59
C LEU A 23 25.44 12.19 17.30
N LYS A 24 24.37 12.33 18.09
CA LYS A 24 23.08 11.67 17.80
C LYS A 24 22.44 12.20 16.51
N PHE A 25 22.72 13.44 16.13
CA PHE A 25 22.20 14.09 14.91
C PHE A 25 22.89 13.63 13.63
N GLN A 26 24.15 13.22 13.70
CA GLN A 26 24.83 12.60 12.56
C GLN A 26 24.23 11.24 12.19
N GLY A 27 23.43 10.64 13.11
CA GLY A 27 22.55 9.51 12.90
C GLY A 27 23.29 8.28 12.36
N PRO A 28 23.34 7.14 13.06
CA PRO A 28 23.94 5.96 12.46
C PRO A 28 23.23 5.67 11.14
N GLY A 29 24.01 5.37 10.08
CA GLY A 29 23.48 5.06 8.76
C GLY A 29 22.55 3.83 8.74
N ALA A 30 22.44 3.13 9.87
CA ALA A 30 21.60 1.98 10.13
C ALA A 30 20.95 2.07 11.52
N ALA A 31 19.79 1.43 11.68
CA ALA A 31 19.08 1.34 12.97
C ALA A 31 19.90 0.64 14.05
N SER A 32 19.87 1.18 15.27
CA SER A 32 20.36 0.50 16.48
C SER A 32 19.34 -0.51 17.01
N ASN A 33 19.75 -1.40 17.91
CA ASN A 33 18.83 -2.36 18.55
C ASN A 33 17.69 -1.67 19.32
N SER A 34 17.95 -0.52 19.95
CA SER A 34 16.90 0.27 20.59
C SER A 34 15.90 0.83 19.59
N ASP A 35 16.36 1.24 18.40
CA ASP A 35 15.47 1.76 17.36
C ASP A 35 14.56 0.66 16.83
N LEU A 36 15.09 -0.55 16.63
CA LEU A 36 14.31 -1.71 16.21
C LEU A 36 13.24 -2.08 17.24
N TYR A 37 13.58 -2.03 18.53
CA TYR A 37 12.64 -2.27 19.62
C TYR A 37 11.52 -1.21 19.64
N GLU A 38 11.86 0.07 19.54
CA GLU A 38 10.88 1.16 19.51
C GLU A 38 9.98 1.09 18.27
N ILE A 39 10.53 0.80 17.08
CA ILE A 39 9.75 0.60 15.86
C ILE A 39 8.76 -0.56 16.04
N ALA A 40 9.20 -1.69 16.60
CA ALA A 40 8.32 -2.83 16.87
C ALA A 40 7.19 -2.47 17.86
N LYS A 41 7.52 -1.74 18.92
CA LYS A 41 6.56 -1.24 19.91
C LYS A 41 5.55 -0.28 19.29
N LEU A 42 5.99 0.64 18.43
CA LEU A 42 5.12 1.59 17.71
C LEU A 42 4.17 0.86 16.77
N LYS A 43 4.65 -0.14 16.01
CA LYS A 43 3.79 -0.96 15.15
C LYS A 43 2.67 -1.65 15.93
N LEU A 44 2.99 -2.22 17.09
CA LEU A 44 2.01 -2.86 17.97
C LEU A 44 1.05 -1.86 18.59
N SER A 45 1.55 -0.70 19.04
CA SER A 45 0.76 0.38 19.61
C SER A 45 -0.25 0.93 18.61
N PHE A 46 0.19 1.20 17.38
CA PHE A 46 -0.68 1.65 16.29
C PHE A 46 -1.84 0.68 16.04
N GLN A 47 -1.54 -0.62 15.86
CA GLN A 47 -2.56 -1.62 15.60
C GLN A 47 -3.51 -1.89 16.79
N LYS A 48 -3.14 -1.48 18.00
CA LYS A 48 -4.00 -1.58 19.20
C LYS A 48 -4.88 -0.35 19.38
N ASN A 49 -4.34 0.84 19.10
CA ASN A 49 -4.97 2.11 19.44
C ASN A 49 -5.74 2.74 18.27
N VAL A 50 -5.42 2.37 17.03
CA VAL A 50 -6.09 2.86 15.82
C VAL A 50 -7.02 1.78 15.30
N THR A 51 -8.28 2.16 15.05
CA THR A 51 -9.27 1.24 14.49
C THR A 51 -9.06 1.12 12.98
N PRO A 52 -9.00 -0.09 12.39
CA PRO A 52 -8.89 -0.22 10.95
C PRO A 52 -10.16 0.26 10.25
N TYR A 53 -9.99 0.98 9.14
CA TYR A 53 -11.07 1.37 8.25
C TYR A 53 -11.81 0.17 7.65
N ALA A 54 -11.07 -0.89 7.31
CA ALA A 54 -11.63 -2.14 6.81
C ALA A 54 -10.74 -3.34 7.16
N ILE A 55 -11.35 -4.52 7.20
CA ILE A 55 -10.64 -5.81 7.28
C ILE A 55 -11.05 -6.63 6.07
N VAL A 56 -10.07 -7.09 5.31
CA VAL A 56 -10.30 -7.69 3.99
C VAL A 56 -9.66 -9.06 3.94
N ASN A 57 -10.52 -10.07 3.84
CA ASN A 57 -10.11 -11.45 3.64
C ASN A 57 -10.08 -11.75 2.14
N PHE A 58 -8.92 -11.63 1.52
CA PHE A 58 -8.75 -11.91 0.10
C PHE A 58 -8.98 -13.39 -0.23
N THR A 59 -8.65 -14.31 0.69
CA THR A 59 -8.94 -15.74 0.52
C THR A 59 -10.43 -16.00 0.40
N SER A 60 -11.27 -15.23 1.10
CA SER A 60 -12.73 -15.34 1.02
C SER A 60 -13.30 -14.60 -0.20
N LEU A 61 -12.70 -13.47 -0.57
CA LEU A 61 -13.10 -12.66 -1.72
C LEU A 61 -12.75 -13.34 -3.07
N TYR A 62 -11.63 -14.05 -3.10
CA TYR A 62 -11.09 -14.78 -4.26
C TYR A 62 -10.82 -16.24 -3.84
N TYR A 63 -11.87 -17.04 -3.79
CA TYR A 63 -11.87 -18.36 -3.11
C TYR A 63 -11.06 -19.46 -3.83
N SER A 64 -10.64 -19.25 -5.08
CA SER A 64 -9.87 -20.24 -5.84
C SER A 64 -8.53 -19.69 -6.32
N LYS A 65 -7.55 -20.58 -6.55
CA LYS A 65 -6.23 -20.21 -7.09
C LYS A 65 -6.35 -19.53 -8.45
N GLU A 66 -7.31 -19.95 -9.26
CA GLU A 66 -7.61 -19.36 -10.56
C GLU A 66 -8.23 -17.97 -10.39
N GLN A 67 -9.08 -17.76 -9.38
CA GLN A 67 -9.69 -16.45 -9.14
C GLN A 67 -8.67 -15.45 -8.57
N MET A 68 -7.71 -15.93 -7.77
CA MET A 68 -6.57 -15.13 -7.29
C MET A 68 -5.73 -14.56 -8.44
N GLN A 69 -5.79 -15.12 -9.66
CA GLN A 69 -5.14 -14.54 -10.84
C GLN A 69 -5.72 -13.16 -11.22
N LEU A 70 -6.95 -12.83 -10.81
CA LEU A 70 -7.56 -11.51 -11.00
C LEU A 70 -6.86 -10.41 -10.19
N LEU A 71 -6.04 -10.79 -9.22
CA LEU A 71 -5.20 -9.84 -8.49
C LEU A 71 -3.89 -9.56 -9.24
N ASN A 72 -3.45 -10.47 -10.11
CA ASN A 72 -2.07 -10.55 -10.59
C ASN A 72 -1.71 -9.50 -11.67
N PRO A 73 -0.97 -8.43 -11.32
CA PRO A 73 -0.67 -7.36 -12.25
C PRO A 73 0.20 -7.80 -13.42
N SER A 74 0.94 -8.92 -13.31
CA SER A 74 1.75 -9.45 -14.42
C SER A 74 0.93 -10.10 -15.53
N LEU A 75 -0.31 -10.51 -15.22
CA LEU A 75 -1.23 -11.06 -16.22
C LEU A 75 -1.97 -9.96 -16.98
N ALA A 76 -2.04 -8.75 -16.44
CA ALA A 76 -2.74 -7.64 -17.07
C ALA A 76 -1.80 -6.83 -17.97
N ILE A 77 -2.14 -6.76 -19.27
CA ILE A 77 -1.37 -5.99 -20.26
C ILE A 77 -1.56 -4.48 -19.99
N ASN A 78 -0.47 -3.72 -20.07
CA ASN A 78 -0.43 -2.29 -19.73
C ASN A 78 -1.11 -1.37 -20.76
N SER A 79 -1.30 -1.85 -22.00
CA SER A 79 -2.05 -1.15 -23.05
C SER A 79 -3.24 -1.98 -23.46
N PHE A 80 -4.42 -1.57 -23.00
CA PHE A 80 -5.68 -2.08 -23.50
C PHE A 80 -5.86 -1.59 -24.94
N ASN A 81 -5.53 -2.42 -25.93
CA ASN A 81 -6.05 -2.19 -27.27
C ASN A 81 -7.48 -2.72 -27.32
N ASP A 82 -8.40 -2.00 -26.66
CA ASP A 82 -9.81 -2.37 -26.54
C ASP A 82 -10.43 -2.67 -27.91
N LYS A 83 -10.05 -1.88 -28.93
CA LYS A 83 -10.55 -2.06 -30.29
C LYS A 83 -10.20 -3.41 -30.88
N VAL A 84 -9.05 -4.00 -30.60
CA VAL A 84 -8.70 -5.33 -31.16
C VAL A 84 -9.40 -6.46 -30.39
N LEU A 85 -9.77 -6.24 -29.13
CA LEU A 85 -10.26 -7.28 -28.23
C LEU A 85 -11.80 -7.38 -28.17
N SER A 86 -12.52 -6.28 -28.41
CA SER A 86 -14.00 -6.27 -28.45
C SER A 86 -14.61 -5.97 -29.83
N SER A 87 -13.85 -5.41 -30.79
CA SER A 87 -14.37 -5.18 -32.15
C SER A 87 -14.49 -6.46 -32.97
N ARG A 88 -15.09 -6.34 -34.17
CA ARG A 88 -15.23 -7.43 -35.15
C ARG A 88 -14.04 -7.56 -36.11
N GLU A 89 -12.96 -6.80 -35.92
CA GLU A 89 -11.78 -6.87 -36.78
C GLU A 89 -11.05 -8.21 -36.59
N ASP A 90 -10.45 -8.77 -37.64
CA ASP A 90 -9.70 -10.04 -37.59
C ASP A 90 -10.54 -11.24 -37.09
N CYS A 91 -11.70 -11.44 -37.70
CA CYS A 91 -12.56 -12.60 -37.48
C CYS A 91 -12.31 -13.66 -38.57
N ASP A 92 -11.42 -14.62 -38.31
CA ASP A 92 -11.19 -15.73 -39.25
C ASP A 92 -12.34 -16.74 -39.23
N GLU A 93 -13.17 -16.71 -40.28
CA GLU A 93 -14.33 -17.59 -40.40
C GLU A 93 -13.96 -19.08 -40.46
N LYS A 94 -12.74 -19.43 -40.89
CA LYS A 94 -12.30 -20.83 -41.06
C LYS A 94 -12.03 -21.53 -39.74
N GLN A 95 -11.63 -20.78 -38.70
CA GLN A 95 -11.28 -21.32 -37.39
C GLN A 95 -12.50 -21.86 -36.62
N PHE A 96 -13.71 -21.37 -36.94
CA PHE A 96 -14.96 -21.76 -36.28
C PHE A 96 -15.57 -23.06 -36.80
N VAL A 97 -15.18 -23.51 -37.99
CA VAL A 97 -15.76 -24.68 -38.69
C VAL A 97 -15.11 -26.00 -38.25
N GLN A 98 -13.91 -25.97 -37.65
CA GLN A 98 -13.08 -27.16 -37.40
C GLN A 98 -13.08 -27.70 -35.95
N SER A 99 -13.94 -27.24 -35.05
CA SER A 99 -14.01 -27.80 -33.69
C SER A 99 -15.32 -28.55 -33.39
N PRO A 100 -15.65 -29.63 -34.12
CA PRO A 100 -16.63 -30.57 -33.64
C PRO A 100 -15.97 -31.39 -32.53
N LEU A 101 -16.54 -31.31 -31.32
CA LEU A 101 -16.36 -32.28 -30.23
C LEU A 101 -15.02 -32.19 -29.47
N ARG A 102 -15.04 -31.48 -28.32
CA ARG A 102 -14.42 -31.84 -27.01
C ARG A 102 -13.67 -30.76 -26.23
N ASN A 103 -13.49 -29.53 -26.72
CA ASN A 103 -12.97 -28.45 -25.86
C ASN A 103 -13.65 -27.11 -26.15
N TYR A 104 -14.76 -26.83 -25.46
CA TYR A 104 -15.36 -25.49 -25.38
C TYR A 104 -14.45 -24.56 -24.56
N SER A 105 -13.33 -24.15 -25.13
CA SER A 105 -12.49 -23.14 -24.49
C SER A 105 -13.28 -21.82 -24.41
N LYS A 106 -13.21 -21.14 -23.27
CA LYS A 106 -13.83 -19.81 -23.13
C LYS A 106 -13.34 -18.83 -24.19
N LYS A 107 -12.09 -18.98 -24.62
CA LYS A 107 -11.51 -18.20 -25.72
C LYS A 107 -12.35 -18.35 -26.98
N LEU A 108 -12.63 -19.58 -27.42
CA LEU A 108 -13.44 -19.83 -28.61
C LEU A 108 -14.86 -19.24 -28.47
N ILE A 109 -15.48 -19.37 -27.30
CA ILE A 109 -16.80 -18.78 -27.04
C ILE A 109 -16.74 -17.26 -27.13
N TRP A 110 -15.70 -16.63 -26.57
CA TRP A 110 -15.47 -15.20 -26.69
C TRP A 110 -15.30 -14.77 -28.14
N ASP A 111 -14.48 -15.49 -28.91
CA ASP A 111 -14.22 -15.18 -30.33
C ASP A 111 -15.49 -15.32 -31.17
N GLN A 112 -16.28 -16.38 -30.99
CA GLN A 112 -17.58 -16.55 -31.64
C GLN A 112 -18.57 -15.43 -31.28
N LEU A 113 -18.58 -15.04 -30.00
CA LEU A 113 -19.41 -13.94 -29.52
C LEU A 113 -18.97 -12.64 -30.19
N ARG A 114 -17.69 -12.29 -30.13
CA ARG A 114 -17.05 -11.10 -30.72
C ARG A 114 -17.40 -10.96 -32.21
N CYS A 115 -17.20 -12.04 -32.96
CA CYS A 115 -17.47 -12.12 -34.40
C CYS A 115 -18.96 -12.25 -34.76
N GLY A 116 -19.88 -12.26 -33.80
CA GLY A 116 -21.32 -12.29 -34.05
C GLY A 116 -21.87 -13.64 -34.51
N LYS A 117 -21.05 -14.70 -34.50
CA LYS A 117 -21.49 -16.09 -34.77
C LYS A 117 -22.28 -16.66 -33.60
N ARG A 118 -22.16 -16.06 -32.41
CA ARG A 118 -22.92 -16.38 -31.21
C ARG A 118 -23.54 -15.11 -30.61
N LEU A 119 -24.81 -15.19 -30.23
CA LEU A 119 -25.55 -14.07 -29.62
C LEU A 119 -25.51 -14.12 -28.09
N GLU A 120 -25.49 -15.31 -27.51
CA GLU A 120 -25.63 -15.52 -26.06
C GLU A 120 -24.40 -16.19 -25.45
N ILE A 121 -23.99 -15.71 -24.27
CA ILE A 121 -22.97 -16.39 -23.46
C ILE A 121 -23.62 -17.37 -22.49
N PRO A 122 -22.99 -18.53 -22.22
CA PRO A 122 -23.45 -19.41 -21.16
C PRO A 122 -23.43 -18.71 -19.79
N PHE A 123 -24.37 -19.04 -18.90
CA PHE A 123 -24.45 -18.44 -17.55
C PHE A 123 -23.18 -18.62 -16.72
N TRP A 124 -22.41 -19.68 -16.98
CA TRP A 124 -21.17 -20.00 -16.28
C TRP A 124 -19.95 -19.25 -16.83
N PHE A 125 -20.10 -18.52 -17.95
CA PHE A 125 -18.97 -17.98 -18.71
C PHE A 125 -18.10 -17.00 -17.94
N ILE A 126 -18.64 -16.23 -16.99
CA ILE A 126 -17.85 -15.36 -16.11
C ILE A 126 -17.55 -16.02 -14.76
N LYS A 127 -18.39 -16.98 -14.33
CA LYS A 127 -18.38 -17.55 -12.98
C LYS A 127 -17.46 -18.76 -12.78
N LYS A 128 -17.06 -19.44 -13.85
CA LYS A 128 -16.12 -20.58 -13.79
C LYS A 128 -14.74 -20.18 -14.31
N PRO A 129 -13.64 -20.82 -13.92
CA PRO A 129 -12.33 -20.57 -14.54
C PRO A 129 -12.30 -21.00 -16.03
N PRO A 130 -11.33 -20.50 -16.83
CA PRO A 130 -10.38 -19.44 -16.50
C PRO A 130 -11.05 -18.05 -16.47
N TYR A 131 -10.69 -17.18 -15.53
CA TYR A 131 -11.28 -15.84 -15.42
C TYR A 131 -10.60 -14.80 -16.32
N MET A 132 -9.31 -15.01 -16.60
CA MET A 132 -8.50 -14.20 -17.50
C MET A 132 -8.53 -14.76 -18.93
N HIS A 133 -8.67 -13.88 -19.91
CA HIS A 133 -8.43 -14.15 -21.32
C HIS A 133 -6.92 -14.06 -21.62
N PRO A 134 -6.38 -14.79 -22.61
CA PRO A 134 -4.96 -14.71 -22.98
C PRO A 134 -4.46 -13.30 -23.37
N SER A 135 -5.36 -12.36 -23.66
CA SER A 135 -5.02 -10.94 -23.85
C SER A 135 -4.69 -10.20 -22.56
N GLY A 136 -4.78 -10.84 -21.40
CA GLY A 136 -4.58 -10.21 -20.10
C GLY A 136 -5.75 -9.38 -19.57
N SER A 137 -6.91 -9.44 -20.22
CA SER A 137 -8.17 -8.89 -19.68
C SER A 137 -9.02 -9.98 -19.05
N SER A 138 -9.82 -9.66 -18.05
CA SER A 138 -10.83 -10.59 -17.55
C SER A 138 -11.96 -10.75 -18.57
N TYR A 139 -12.57 -11.95 -18.63
CA TYR A 139 -13.75 -12.15 -19.47
C TYR A 139 -14.93 -11.27 -19.05
N ALA A 140 -15.01 -10.90 -17.76
CA ALA A 140 -16.02 -9.95 -17.27
C ALA A 140 -15.80 -8.55 -17.88
N TYR A 141 -14.54 -8.09 -17.93
CA TYR A 141 -14.19 -6.82 -18.55
C TYR A 141 -14.43 -6.80 -20.05
N LEU A 142 -14.05 -7.85 -20.75
CA LEU A 142 -14.31 -7.99 -22.17
C LEU A 142 -15.81 -7.86 -22.51
N LEU A 143 -16.68 -8.51 -21.72
CA LEU A 143 -18.13 -8.37 -21.86
C LEU A 143 -18.62 -6.96 -21.54
N TYR A 144 -18.09 -6.34 -20.48
CA TYR A 144 -18.40 -4.97 -20.12
C TYR A 144 -18.08 -4.00 -21.28
N ARG A 145 -16.87 -4.06 -21.85
CA ARG A 145 -16.44 -3.20 -22.96
C ARG A 145 -17.25 -3.41 -24.23
N ARG A 146 -17.50 -4.67 -24.62
CA ARG A 146 -18.35 -4.99 -25.78
C ARG A 146 -19.77 -4.43 -25.62
N SER A 147 -20.33 -4.46 -24.41
CA SER A 147 -21.65 -3.89 -24.15
C SER A 147 -21.64 -2.38 -24.36
N MET A 148 -20.62 -1.70 -23.84
CA MET A 148 -20.41 -0.27 -24.04
C MET A 148 -20.26 0.10 -25.53
N GLU A 149 -19.52 -0.67 -26.32
CA GLU A 149 -19.35 -0.45 -27.78
C GLU A 149 -20.65 -0.59 -28.59
N ARG A 150 -21.64 -1.32 -28.07
CA ARG A 150 -22.94 -1.49 -28.71
C ARG A 150 -23.97 -0.47 -28.22
N ASP A 151 -23.51 0.60 -27.56
CA ASP A 151 -24.33 1.59 -26.87
C ASP A 151 -25.32 0.96 -25.86
N LYS A 152 -24.98 -0.21 -25.33
CA LYS A 152 -25.72 -0.90 -24.28
C LYS A 152 -24.91 -0.81 -23.00
N THR A 153 -24.98 0.30 -22.28
CA THR A 153 -24.33 0.39 -20.96
C THR A 153 -24.81 -0.77 -20.08
N PRO A 154 -23.91 -1.64 -19.58
CA PRO A 154 -24.30 -2.68 -18.64
C PRO A 154 -25.05 -2.06 -17.47
N SER A 155 -26.14 -2.69 -17.04
CA SER A 155 -26.85 -2.20 -15.85
C SER A 155 -25.90 -2.13 -14.65
N VAL A 156 -26.02 -1.07 -13.85
CA VAL A 156 -25.22 -0.91 -12.61
C VAL A 156 -25.33 -2.14 -11.72
N LYS A 157 -26.50 -2.78 -11.68
CA LYS A 157 -26.73 -4.05 -10.98
C LYS A 157 -25.80 -5.16 -11.49
N TRP A 158 -25.74 -5.37 -12.81
CA TRP A 158 -24.86 -6.38 -13.40
C TRP A 158 -23.39 -6.11 -13.07
N ILE A 159 -22.95 -4.85 -13.10
CA ILE A 159 -21.57 -4.49 -12.75
C ILE A 159 -21.29 -4.87 -11.30
N ARG A 160 -22.16 -4.45 -10.36
CA ARG A 160 -22.05 -4.75 -8.93
C ARG A 160 -22.03 -6.26 -8.64
N ASP A 161 -22.92 -7.01 -9.28
CA ASP A 161 -23.03 -8.46 -9.12
C ASP A 161 -21.79 -9.22 -9.63
N ASN A 162 -20.94 -8.57 -10.44
CA ASN A 162 -19.78 -9.20 -11.08
C ASN A 162 -18.43 -8.55 -10.72
N LEU A 163 -18.38 -7.64 -9.73
CA LEU A 163 -17.14 -6.96 -9.31
C LEU A 163 -15.99 -7.93 -8.99
N GLY A 164 -16.31 -9.09 -8.40
CA GLY A 164 -15.33 -10.14 -8.07
C GLY A 164 -14.76 -10.92 -9.26
N TYR A 165 -15.22 -10.66 -10.48
CA TYR A 165 -14.73 -11.30 -11.70
C TYR A 165 -13.91 -10.38 -12.59
N PHE A 166 -13.78 -9.10 -12.24
CA PHE A 166 -12.87 -8.18 -12.90
C PHE A 166 -11.47 -8.28 -12.31
N HIS A 167 -10.47 -8.04 -13.16
CA HIS A 167 -9.11 -7.87 -12.70
C HIS A 167 -8.98 -6.53 -11.95
N LEU A 168 -8.09 -6.44 -10.96
CA LEU A 168 -7.97 -5.23 -10.13
C LEU A 168 -7.63 -3.95 -10.93
N LYS A 169 -6.74 -4.05 -11.92
CA LYS A 169 -6.44 -2.93 -12.83
C LYS A 169 -7.69 -2.45 -13.59
N GLU A 170 -8.64 -3.34 -13.87
CA GLU A 170 -9.88 -3.01 -14.60
C GLU A 170 -10.90 -2.32 -13.68
N LEU A 171 -10.95 -2.67 -12.40
CA LEU A 171 -11.81 -2.00 -11.42
C LEU A 171 -11.55 -0.50 -11.37
N HIS A 172 -10.28 -0.08 -11.49
CA HIS A 172 -9.92 1.34 -11.55
C HIS A 172 -10.58 2.04 -12.75
N GLN A 173 -10.57 1.40 -13.92
CA GLN A 173 -11.19 1.94 -15.14
C GLN A 173 -12.71 2.00 -15.00
N ILE A 174 -13.33 0.93 -14.51
CA ILE A 174 -14.79 0.87 -14.31
C ILE A 174 -15.24 1.94 -13.31
N GLN A 175 -14.46 2.17 -12.23
CA GLN A 175 -14.76 3.21 -11.25
C GLN A 175 -14.73 4.62 -11.86
N ARG A 176 -13.81 4.88 -12.79
CA ARG A 176 -13.76 6.18 -13.51
C ARG A 176 -14.96 6.37 -14.43
N GLU A 177 -15.41 5.30 -15.09
CA GLU A 177 -16.50 5.37 -16.08
C GLU A 177 -17.90 5.35 -15.44
N GLN A 178 -18.08 4.62 -14.33
CA GLN A 178 -19.40 4.37 -13.72
C GLN A 178 -19.58 5.08 -12.37
N GLY A 179 -18.54 5.74 -11.86
CA GLY A 179 -18.50 6.30 -10.52
C GLY A 179 -18.10 5.30 -9.44
N GLY A 180 -18.21 5.70 -8.18
CA GLY A 180 -17.75 4.92 -7.03
C GLY A 180 -18.34 3.50 -6.97
N LEU A 181 -17.48 2.47 -6.96
CA LEU A 181 -17.90 1.07 -6.90
C LEU A 181 -18.47 0.69 -5.52
N GLY A 182 -18.07 1.43 -4.48
CA GLY A 182 -18.46 1.19 -3.10
C GLY A 182 -17.82 -0.07 -2.49
N GLY A 183 -17.99 -0.22 -1.18
CA GLY A 183 -17.52 -1.37 -0.41
C GLY A 183 -16.03 -1.67 -0.63
N ILE A 184 -15.69 -2.97 -0.59
CA ILE A 184 -14.31 -3.42 -0.74
C ILE A 184 -13.74 -3.14 -2.14
N TYR A 185 -14.52 -3.30 -3.20
CA TYR A 185 -14.03 -3.13 -4.57
C TYR A 185 -13.65 -1.67 -4.87
N GLY A 186 -14.29 -0.69 -4.22
CA GLY A 186 -13.87 0.71 -4.29
C GLY A 186 -12.47 0.95 -3.68
N ILE A 187 -12.16 0.27 -2.56
CA ILE A 187 -10.82 0.30 -1.95
C ILE A 187 -9.80 -0.38 -2.87
N LEU A 188 -10.15 -1.54 -3.42
CA LEU A 188 -9.25 -2.28 -4.30
C LEU A 188 -8.97 -1.53 -5.61
N ALA A 189 -9.94 -0.77 -6.12
CA ALA A 189 -9.79 0.06 -7.30
C ALA A 189 -8.84 1.26 -7.11
N SER A 190 -8.51 1.65 -5.87
CA SER A 190 -7.56 2.74 -5.59
C SER A 190 -6.11 2.26 -5.42
N LEU A 191 -5.87 0.95 -5.35
CA LEU A 191 -4.53 0.40 -5.20
C LEU A 191 -3.71 0.57 -6.48
N ASP A 192 -2.49 1.10 -6.34
CA ASP A 192 -1.55 1.22 -7.45
C ASP A 192 -0.86 -0.13 -7.74
N GLU A 193 -0.32 -0.26 -8.95
CA GLU A 193 0.30 -1.50 -9.44
C GLU A 193 1.38 -2.03 -8.48
N LYS A 194 2.18 -1.15 -7.89
CA LYS A 194 3.22 -1.55 -6.94
C LYS A 194 2.62 -2.15 -5.67
N SER A 195 1.55 -1.57 -5.13
CA SER A 195 0.86 -2.12 -3.96
C SER A 195 0.18 -3.46 -4.29
N LEU A 196 -0.29 -3.66 -5.52
CA LEU A 196 -0.80 -4.96 -5.97
C LEU A 196 0.28 -6.03 -6.01
N VAL A 197 1.48 -5.69 -6.51
CA VAL A 197 2.64 -6.59 -6.47
C VAL A 197 2.98 -6.95 -5.02
N ASP A 198 3.05 -5.97 -4.12
CA ASP A 198 3.33 -6.21 -2.70
C ASP A 198 2.26 -7.11 -2.05
N LEU A 199 0.99 -6.95 -2.44
CA LEU A 199 -0.14 -7.76 -1.96
C LEU A 199 0.00 -9.23 -2.38
N ILE A 200 0.35 -9.49 -3.64
CA ILE A 200 0.54 -10.85 -4.17
C ILE A 200 1.78 -11.53 -3.60
N ASN A 201 2.83 -10.75 -3.37
CA ASN A 201 4.01 -11.23 -2.65
C ASN A 201 3.72 -11.47 -1.16
N ARG A 202 2.49 -11.19 -0.71
CA ARG A 202 2.00 -11.43 0.65
C ARG A 202 2.82 -10.69 1.71
N GLU A 203 3.30 -9.50 1.35
CA GLU A 203 4.10 -8.62 2.21
C GLU A 203 3.39 -8.35 3.54
N GLY A 204 4.16 -8.31 4.63
CA GLY A 204 3.60 -8.17 5.98
C GLY A 204 2.94 -6.81 6.23
N THR A 205 3.49 -5.76 5.61
CA THR A 205 2.94 -4.41 5.67
C THR A 205 3.09 -3.77 4.30
N ILE A 206 2.04 -3.14 3.79
CA ILE A 206 2.04 -2.48 2.48
C ILE A 206 1.62 -1.04 2.67
N LEU A 207 2.40 -0.13 2.09
CA LEU A 207 2.11 1.29 2.14
C LEU A 207 1.66 1.79 0.77
N THR A 208 0.41 2.26 0.73
CA THR A 208 -0.22 2.84 -0.46
C THR A 208 -0.33 4.36 -0.29
N LYS A 209 -0.92 5.03 -1.28
CA LYS A 209 -1.21 6.46 -1.19
C LYS A 209 -2.22 6.77 -0.08
N ASP A 210 -3.28 5.96 0.01
CA ASP A 210 -4.45 6.25 0.84
C ASP A 210 -4.52 5.36 2.09
N PHE A 211 -3.76 4.27 2.13
CA PHE A 211 -3.84 3.28 3.21
C PHE A 211 -2.48 2.71 3.63
N LEU A 212 -2.42 2.27 4.89
CA LEU A 212 -1.49 1.27 5.37
C LEU A 212 -2.23 -0.07 5.50
N LEU A 213 -1.74 -1.10 4.83
CA LEU A 213 -2.25 -2.46 4.99
C LEU A 213 -1.34 -3.22 5.93
N ALA A 214 -1.90 -3.80 6.99
CA ALA A 214 -1.19 -4.69 7.90
C ALA A 214 -1.75 -6.11 7.81
N LYS A 215 -0.90 -7.07 7.44
CA LYS A 215 -1.29 -8.47 7.32
C LYS A 215 -1.61 -9.06 8.69
N ILE A 216 -2.73 -9.76 8.79
CA ILE A 216 -3.07 -10.55 9.96
C ILE A 216 -2.31 -11.88 9.87
N LYS A 217 -1.54 -12.19 10.92
CA LYS A 217 -0.78 -13.43 11.00
C LYS A 217 -1.65 -14.53 11.62
N TYR A 218 -1.79 -15.62 10.89
CA TYR A 218 -2.42 -16.86 11.36
C TYR A 218 -1.36 -17.94 11.63
N PRO A 219 -1.70 -18.97 12.43
CA PRO A 219 -0.88 -20.19 12.51
C PRO A 219 -0.60 -20.75 11.12
N LYS A 220 0.58 -21.34 10.92
CA LYS A 220 1.07 -21.81 9.60
C LYS A 220 0.15 -22.83 8.90
N SER A 221 -0.77 -23.47 9.63
CA SER A 221 -1.78 -24.39 9.09
C SER A 221 -2.83 -23.70 8.20
N PHE A 222 -2.98 -22.38 8.29
CA PHE A 222 -3.98 -21.62 7.53
C PHE A 222 -3.31 -20.69 6.54
N ASP A 223 -3.49 -20.93 5.23
CA ASP A 223 -3.00 -20.04 4.17
C ASP A 223 -3.97 -18.88 3.89
N ILE A 224 -4.33 -18.13 4.94
CA ILE A 224 -5.28 -17.02 4.87
C ILE A 224 -4.56 -15.73 4.54
N MET A 225 -5.03 -15.05 3.49
CA MET A 225 -4.59 -13.71 3.10
C MET A 225 -5.60 -12.68 3.58
N GLU A 226 -5.38 -12.15 4.79
CA GLU A 226 -6.24 -11.13 5.39
C GLU A 226 -5.43 -9.90 5.83
N TYR A 227 -5.95 -8.72 5.52
CA TYR A 227 -5.29 -7.45 5.81
C TYR A 227 -6.24 -6.48 6.52
N ARG A 228 -5.70 -5.76 7.49
CA ARG A 228 -6.32 -4.56 8.07
C ARG A 228 -5.90 -3.34 7.28
N PHE A 229 -6.86 -2.54 6.84
CA PHE A 229 -6.65 -1.29 6.12
C PHE A 229 -6.80 -0.15 7.11
N TYR A 230 -5.75 0.64 7.30
CA TYR A 230 -5.77 1.87 8.08
C TYR A 230 -5.65 3.05 7.12
N LEU A 231 -6.36 4.14 7.39
CA LEU A 231 -6.22 5.35 6.58
C LEU A 231 -4.81 5.90 6.71
N ARG A 232 -4.29 6.45 5.61
CA ARG A 232 -2.97 7.08 5.59
C ARG A 232 -2.88 8.24 6.57
N ASP A 233 -3.96 8.99 6.72
CA ASP A 233 -4.04 10.14 7.63
C ASP A 233 -3.94 9.72 9.10
N ASP A 234 -4.64 8.66 9.51
CA ASP A 234 -4.55 8.13 10.88
C ASP A 234 -3.13 7.68 11.22
N LEU A 235 -2.46 7.03 10.25
CA LEU A 235 -1.06 6.65 10.40
C LEU A 235 -0.14 7.87 10.51
N ASN A 236 -0.34 8.89 9.68
CA ASN A 236 0.48 10.10 9.71
C ASN A 236 0.31 10.82 11.05
N ASN A 237 -0.93 11.04 11.48
CA ASN A 237 -1.27 11.65 12.77
C ASN A 237 -0.66 10.88 13.95
N PHE A 238 -0.68 9.54 13.89
CA PHE A 238 -0.05 8.70 14.92
C PHE A 238 1.48 8.87 14.94
N LEU A 239 2.13 8.94 13.77
CA LEU A 239 3.58 9.04 13.66
C LEU A 239 4.12 10.45 13.92
N GLU A 240 3.32 11.50 13.79
CA GLU A 240 3.71 12.89 14.07
C GLU A 240 4.28 13.08 15.48
N GLN A 241 3.74 12.34 16.45
CA GLN A 241 4.17 12.37 17.85
C GLN A 241 5.40 11.49 18.13
N THR A 242 5.99 10.89 17.10
CA THR A 242 7.07 9.92 17.23
C THR A 242 8.34 10.43 16.55
N PRO A 243 9.52 9.96 16.96
CA PRO A 243 10.77 10.30 16.28
C PRO A 243 10.92 9.60 14.92
N PHE A 244 9.90 8.90 14.43
CA PHE A 244 9.97 8.13 13.19
C PHE A 244 8.95 8.61 12.16
N HIS A 245 9.32 8.43 10.90
CA HIS A 245 8.46 8.61 9.74
C HIS A 245 8.65 7.43 8.80
N ILE A 246 7.59 7.05 8.06
CA ILE A 246 7.63 5.93 7.13
C ILE A 246 7.34 6.36 5.69
N SER A 247 8.06 5.75 4.76
CA SER A 247 7.89 5.97 3.32
C SER A 247 8.09 4.65 2.59
N ARG A 248 7.65 4.56 1.33
CA ARG A 248 7.99 3.41 0.48
C ARG A 248 9.51 3.37 0.24
N TYR A 249 10.11 2.20 0.34
CA TYR A 249 11.52 1.98 0.07
C TYR A 249 11.83 2.24 -1.41
N HIS A 250 12.95 2.93 -1.67
CA HIS A 250 13.46 3.19 -3.00
C HIS A 250 14.96 2.88 -3.01
N PRO A 251 15.44 2.06 -3.96
CA PRO A 251 16.88 1.82 -4.13
C PRO A 251 17.66 3.13 -4.24
N GLY A 252 18.82 3.21 -3.60
CA GLY A 252 19.70 4.39 -3.62
C GLY A 252 19.30 5.52 -2.67
N LYS A 253 18.11 5.49 -2.05
CA LYS A 253 17.74 6.44 -0.98
C LYS A 253 18.12 5.88 0.39
N ARG A 254 18.63 6.74 1.27
CA ARG A 254 18.95 6.35 2.66
C ARG A 254 17.71 5.78 3.36
N CYS A 255 17.90 4.66 4.05
CA CYS A 255 16.86 3.99 4.80
C CYS A 255 17.42 3.51 6.14
N LEU A 256 16.82 3.93 7.25
CA LEU A 256 17.29 3.55 8.58
C LEU A 256 17.04 2.06 8.83
N TYR A 257 15.82 1.62 8.55
CA TYR A 257 15.39 0.24 8.67
C TYR A 257 14.37 -0.08 7.59
N ARG A 258 14.56 -1.23 6.93
CA ARG A 258 13.67 -1.72 5.88
C ARG A 258 12.76 -2.82 6.45
N ASP A 259 11.46 -2.63 6.28
CA ASP A 259 10.40 -3.55 6.67
C ASP A 259 9.54 -3.86 5.44
N GLY A 260 9.92 -4.90 4.69
CA GLY A 260 9.32 -5.23 3.40
C GLY A 260 9.48 -4.07 2.38
N PRO A 261 8.37 -3.54 1.82
CA PRO A 261 8.38 -2.38 0.93
C PRO A 261 8.43 -1.03 1.67
N ILE A 262 8.46 -1.03 3.01
CA ILE A 262 8.47 0.19 3.83
C ILE A 262 9.89 0.49 4.31
N CYS A 263 10.20 1.78 4.27
CA CYS A 263 11.43 2.35 4.81
C CYS A 263 11.09 3.27 6.00
N TRP A 264 11.63 2.91 7.16
CA TRP A 264 11.62 3.72 8.36
C TRP A 264 12.77 4.72 8.32
N ARG A 265 12.49 5.94 8.81
CA ARG A 265 13.44 7.05 8.90
C ARG A 265 13.18 7.85 10.16
N TYR A 266 14.17 8.61 10.60
CA TYR A 266 13.96 9.61 11.64
C TYR A 266 13.12 10.78 11.13
N ASN A 267 12.20 11.25 11.97
CA ASN A 267 11.49 12.51 11.77
C ASN A 267 12.38 13.66 12.25
N VAL A 268 13.00 14.36 11.30
CA VAL A 268 13.95 15.44 11.59
C VAL A 268 13.27 16.61 12.33
N SER A 269 11.98 16.89 12.04
CA SER A 269 11.22 17.95 12.71
C SER A 269 11.07 17.69 14.21
N HIS A 270 10.68 16.46 14.57
CA HIS A 270 10.55 16.06 15.96
C HIS A 270 11.90 16.04 16.69
N LEU A 271 12.97 15.62 16.00
CA LEU A 271 14.33 15.70 16.55
C LEU A 271 14.75 17.15 16.81
N PHE A 272 14.47 18.08 15.90
CA PHE A 272 14.74 19.51 16.09
C PHE A 272 13.91 20.13 17.22
N GLN A 273 12.63 19.76 17.38
CA GLN A 273 11.78 20.26 18.46
C GLN A 273 12.31 19.84 19.85
N MET A 274 12.73 18.58 20.01
CA MET A 274 13.38 18.13 21.25
C MET A 274 14.69 18.89 21.53
N ILE A 275 15.44 19.22 20.47
CA ILE A 275 16.69 19.96 20.61
C ILE A 275 16.42 21.40 20.99
N ASN A 276 15.50 22.11 20.35
CA ASN A 276 15.18 23.49 20.71
C ASN A 276 14.78 23.61 22.19
N PHE A 277 13.98 22.67 22.71
CA PHE A 277 13.65 22.65 24.13
C PHE A 277 14.91 22.45 25.01
N SER A 278 15.77 21.48 24.67
CA SER A 278 17.01 21.19 25.40
C SER A 278 18.06 22.31 25.32
N THR A 279 18.19 22.96 24.15
CA THR A 279 19.10 24.07 23.89
C THR A 279 18.63 25.34 24.61
N VAL A 280 17.33 25.61 24.67
CA VAL A 280 16.77 26.71 25.47
C VAL A 280 17.05 26.49 26.96
N VAL A 281 16.86 25.26 27.46
CA VAL A 281 17.20 24.90 28.85
C VAL A 281 18.69 25.05 29.12
N SER A 282 19.54 24.61 28.18
CA SER A 282 20.99 24.74 28.29
C SER A 282 21.46 26.20 28.25
N PHE A 283 20.88 27.02 27.36
CA PHE A 283 21.13 28.46 27.27
C PHE A 283 20.70 29.18 28.55
N GLY A 284 19.50 28.88 29.07
CA GLY A 284 19.04 29.38 30.36
C GLY A 284 19.98 29.00 31.51
N GLY A 285 20.49 27.78 31.51
CA GLY A 285 21.52 27.32 32.46
C GLY A 285 22.81 28.13 32.37
N VAL A 286 23.30 28.42 31.16
CA VAL A 286 24.50 29.26 30.95
C VAL A 286 24.27 30.71 31.42
N VAL A 287 23.10 31.30 31.13
CA VAL A 287 22.75 32.65 31.59
C VAL A 287 22.65 32.70 33.13
N PHE A 288 22.10 31.67 33.76
CA PHE A 288 22.03 31.55 35.22
C PHE A 288 23.43 31.44 35.86
N ILE A 289 24.32 30.66 35.26
CA ILE A 289 25.73 30.55 35.67
C ILE A 289 26.44 31.91 35.53
N PHE A 290 26.24 32.62 34.42
CA PHE A 290 26.83 33.94 34.19
C PHE A 290 26.34 34.98 35.20
N THR A 291 25.04 34.99 35.50
CA THR A 291 24.47 35.90 36.50
C THR A 291 24.99 35.60 37.91
N LEU A 292 25.16 34.32 38.28
CA LEU A 292 25.82 33.94 39.53
C LEU A 292 27.29 34.39 39.62
N ILE A 293 28.04 34.28 38.51
CA ILE A 293 29.44 34.75 38.45
C ILE A 293 29.50 36.26 38.63
N LEU A 294 28.67 37.01 37.91
CA LEU A 294 28.62 38.47 38.02
C LEU A 294 28.22 38.89 39.44
N TRP A 295 27.23 38.23 40.03
CA TRP A 295 26.83 38.49 41.42
C TRP A 295 27.97 38.24 42.42
N LEU A 296 28.73 37.16 42.25
CA LEU A 296 29.89 36.83 43.10
C LEU A 296 31.10 37.75 42.89
N LEU A 297 31.24 38.38 41.72
CA LEU A 297 32.35 39.30 41.41
C LEU A 297 32.07 40.74 41.83
N PHE A 298 30.80 41.13 41.91
CA PHE A 298 30.35 42.50 42.21
C PHE A 298 29.66 42.64 43.57
N SER A 299 29.60 41.57 44.37
CA SER A 299 29.20 41.57 45.78
C SER A 299 30.40 41.34 46.69
#